data_AF-A0A9X3X9M0-F1
#
_entry.id   AF-A0A9X3X9M0-F1
#
_cell.length_a   1.000
_cell.length_b   1.000
_cell.length_c   1.000
_cell.angle_alpha   90.00
_cell.angle_beta   90.00
_cell.angle_gamma   90.00
#
_symmetry.space_group_name_H-M   'P 1'
#
loop_
_entity.id
_entity.type
_entity.pdbx_description
1 polymer ?
#
loop_
_entity_poly.entity_id
_entity_poly.type
_entity_poly.pdbx_seq_one_letter_code
_entity_poly.pdbx_strand_id
1 'polypeptide(L)'
;MSGGLIHHDDGPPVARCVRCSAVAAGPCARCQSPVCGDCCVLTEGGARVWAICLACEDRGGRSLRRGWITFLGWIAVPIAGLAVLVALLEWLARK
;
A
#
# COMPACT_ATOMS: atom_id res chain seq x y z
N MET A 1 -17.82 -29.20 47.91
CA MET A 1 -18.58 -28.04 47.40
C MET A 1 -17.84 -27.52 46.18
N SER A 2 -18.20 -28.03 45.01
CA SER A 2 -17.53 -27.71 43.75
C SER A 2 -18.19 -26.46 43.18
N GLY A 3 -17.55 -25.30 43.33
CA GLY A 3 -17.97 -24.07 42.68
C GLY A 3 -17.80 -24.22 41.17
N GLY A 4 -18.90 -24.50 40.47
CA GLY A 4 -18.92 -24.49 39.01
C GLY A 4 -18.70 -23.07 38.53
N LEU A 5 -17.59 -22.84 37.81
CA LEU A 5 -17.39 -21.62 37.05
C LEU A 5 -18.41 -21.64 35.90
N ILE A 6 -19.38 -20.73 35.97
CA ILE A 6 -20.34 -20.47 34.90
C ILE A 6 -19.51 -19.99 33.70
N HIS A 7 -19.55 -20.76 32.61
CA HIS A 7 -19.04 -20.31 31.33
C HIS A 7 -19.93 -19.14 30.88
N HIS A 8 -19.43 -17.91 31.01
CA HIS A 8 -20.08 -16.75 30.42
C HIS A 8 -19.73 -16.81 28.94
N ASP A 9 -20.70 -17.14 28.09
CA ASP A 9 -20.56 -16.99 26.64
C ASP A 9 -20.46 -15.49 26.33
N ASP A 10 -19.23 -14.98 26.30
CA ASP A 10 -18.85 -13.61 26.01
C ASP A 10 -19.17 -13.23 24.54
N GLY A 11 -20.44 -13.18 24.18
CA GLY A 11 -20.95 -12.58 22.94
C GLY A 11 -20.37 -13.14 21.63
N PRO A 12 -20.78 -12.58 20.47
CA PRO A 12 -20.13 -12.90 19.21
C PRO A 12 -18.66 -12.48 19.25
N PRO A 13 -17.74 -13.25 18.65
CA PRO A 13 -16.32 -12.94 18.66
C PRO A 13 -16.08 -11.54 18.11
N VAL A 14 -15.71 -10.62 19.01
CA VAL A 14 -15.42 -9.25 18.63
C VAL A 14 -14.12 -9.27 17.83
N ALA A 15 -14.23 -9.01 16.52
CA ALA A 15 -13.08 -8.97 15.64
C ALA A 15 -12.09 -7.93 16.18
N ARG A 16 -10.82 -8.32 16.31
CA ARG A 16 -9.75 -7.44 16.80
C ARG A 16 -8.91 -6.92 15.64
N CYS A 17 -8.47 -5.67 15.77
CA CYS A 17 -7.58 -5.04 14.82
C CYS A 17 -6.26 -5.81 14.73
N VAL A 18 -5.85 -6.18 13.52
CA VAL A 18 -4.58 -6.90 13.28
C VAL A 18 -3.31 -6.11 13.64
N ARG A 19 -3.42 -4.80 13.89
CA ARG A 19 -2.30 -3.92 14.24
C ARG A 19 -2.23 -3.61 15.73
N CYS A 20 -3.30 -3.06 16.30
CA CYS A 20 -3.30 -2.56 17.68
C CYS A 20 -4.12 -3.44 18.64
N SER A 21 -4.74 -4.52 18.17
CA SER A 21 -5.63 -5.40 18.94
C SER A 21 -6.88 -4.73 19.56
N ALA A 22 -7.14 -3.46 19.26
CA ALA A 22 -8.39 -2.80 19.62
C ALA A 22 -9.59 -3.45 18.90
N VAL A 23 -10.81 -3.14 19.35
CA VAL A 23 -12.04 -3.57 18.68
C VAL A 23 -12.01 -3.08 17.22
N ALA A 24 -12.16 -4.01 16.28
CA ALA A 24 -12.18 -3.69 14.86
C ALA A 24 -13.51 -3.02 14.51
N ALA A 25 -13.44 -1.93 13.74
CA ALA A 25 -14.63 -1.26 13.21
C ALA A 25 -15.14 -1.95 11.93
N GLY A 26 -14.25 -2.61 11.18
CA GLY A 26 -14.61 -3.34 9.96
C GLY A 26 -13.41 -3.88 9.18
N PRO A 27 -13.63 -4.56 8.05
CA PRO A 27 -12.58 -5.09 7.21
C PRO A 27 -11.98 -4.01 6.29
N CYS A 28 -10.67 -4.06 6.06
CA CYS A 28 -10.00 -3.24 5.06
C CYS A 28 -10.49 -3.58 3.64
N ALA A 29 -10.85 -2.59 2.83
CA ALA A 29 -11.37 -2.81 1.48
C ALA A 29 -10.42 -3.59 0.54
N ARG A 30 -9.11 -3.51 0.76
CA ARG A 30 -8.08 -4.15 -0.08
C ARG A 30 -7.67 -5.57 0.35
N CYS A 31 -7.35 -5.78 1.63
CA CYS A 31 -6.86 -7.07 2.13
C CYS A 31 -7.87 -7.82 3.02
N GLN A 32 -9.07 -7.26 3.22
CA GLN A 32 -10.17 -7.82 4.03
C GLN A 32 -9.83 -8.09 5.50
N SER A 33 -8.64 -7.70 5.97
CA SER A 33 -8.24 -7.86 7.37
C SER A 33 -9.02 -6.91 8.30
N PRO A 34 -9.39 -7.35 9.51
CA PRO A 34 -10.11 -6.51 10.47
C PRO A 34 -9.21 -5.40 11.02
N VAL A 35 -9.70 -4.16 10.97
CA VAL A 35 -8.97 -2.96 11.43
C VAL A 35 -9.86 -2.02 12.24
N CYS A 36 -9.27 -1.31 13.19
CA CYS A 36 -9.93 -0.22 13.91
C CYS A 36 -9.85 1.09 13.11
N GLY A 37 -10.65 2.09 13.51
CA GLY A 37 -10.68 3.42 12.90
C GLY A 37 -9.31 4.11 12.85
N ASP A 38 -8.50 3.96 13.90
CA ASP A 38 -7.17 4.61 13.98
C ASP A 38 -6.10 3.92 13.12
N CYS A 39 -6.31 2.65 12.75
CA CYS A 39 -5.37 1.88 11.93
C CYS A 39 -5.75 1.86 10.44
N CYS A 40 -6.73 2.67 10.05
CA CYS A 40 -7.19 2.80 8.68
C CYS A 40 -7.20 4.27 8.23
N VAL A 41 -7.04 4.47 6.92
CA VAL A 41 -7.19 5.77 6.27
C VAL A 41 -8.44 5.73 5.42
N LEU A 42 -9.25 6.78 5.56
CA LEU A 42 -10.40 7.04 4.71
C LEU A 42 -9.86 7.65 3.41
N THR A 43 -9.86 6.87 2.34
CA THR A 43 -9.50 7.43 1.04
C THR A 43 -10.74 8.06 0.42
N GLU A 44 -10.76 9.39 0.31
CA GLU A 44 -11.83 10.18 -0.31
C GLU A 44 -11.68 10.34 -1.83
N GLY A 45 -10.76 9.60 -2.46
CA GLY A 45 -10.39 9.78 -3.87
C GLY A 45 -11.41 9.28 -4.91
N GLY A 46 -12.66 8.98 -4.54
CA GLY A 46 -13.67 8.44 -5.46
C GLY A 46 -15.11 8.49 -4.97
N ALA A 47 -16.05 8.01 -5.79
CA ALA A 47 -17.52 8.10 -5.61
C ALA A 47 -18.09 7.33 -4.38
N ARG A 48 -17.26 6.59 -3.63
CA ARG A 48 -17.66 6.00 -2.34
C ARG A 48 -16.50 6.11 -1.34
N VAL A 49 -16.86 6.30 -0.08
CA VAL A 49 -15.92 6.30 1.05
C VAL A 49 -15.61 4.84 1.40
N TRP A 50 -14.32 4.47 1.37
CA TRP A 50 -13.84 3.16 1.79
C TRP A 50 -12.60 3.30 2.69
N ALA A 51 -12.53 2.44 3.71
CA ALA A 51 -11.41 2.39 4.65
C ALA A 51 -10.34 1.40 4.17
N ILE A 52 -9.09 1.88 4.04
CA ILE A 52 -7.93 1.06 3.70
C ILE A 52 -6.98 1.04 4.89
N CYS A 53 -6.44 -0.13 5.25
CA CYS A 53 -5.46 -0.19 6.34
C CYS A 53 -4.15 0.50 5.95
N LEU A 54 -3.49 1.12 6.92
CA LEU A 54 -2.20 1.80 6.73
C LEU A 54 -1.15 0.90 6.03
N ALA A 55 -1.18 -0.41 6.29
CA ALA A 55 -0.26 -1.35 5.62
C ALA A 55 -0.53 -1.50 4.11
N CYS A 56 -1.80 -1.43 3.71
CA CYS A 56 -2.20 -1.46 2.31
C CYS A 56 -1.97 -0.12 1.60
N GLU A 57 -2.08 0.98 2.32
CA GLU A 57 -1.69 2.31 1.86
C GLU A 57 -0.17 2.39 1.61
N ASP A 58 0.65 1.97 2.58
CA ASP A 58 2.12 1.89 2.46
C ASP A 58 2.56 1.05 1.24
N ARG A 59 1.88 -0.08 1.01
CA ARG A 59 2.11 -0.93 -0.17
C ARG A 59 1.62 -0.30 -1.46
N GLY A 60 0.54 0.49 -1.40
CA GLY A 60 0.04 1.29 -2.52
C GLY A 60 1.13 2.21 -3.07
N GLY A 61 1.77 2.99 -2.20
CA GLY A 61 2.90 3.86 -2.58
C GLY A 61 4.08 3.11 -3.21
N ARG A 62 4.38 1.88 -2.74
CA ARG A 62 5.43 1.03 -3.34
C ARG A 62 5.05 0.45 -4.70
N SER A 63 3.77 0.18 -4.95
CA SER A 63 3.32 -0.34 -6.25
C SER A 63 3.49 0.68 -7.38
N LEU A 64 3.32 1.98 -7.08
CA LEU A 64 3.59 3.04 -8.04
C LEU A 64 5.09 3.20 -8.35
N ARG A 65 5.98 3.01 -7.36
CA ARG A 65 7.44 3.12 -7.59
C ARG A 65 7.94 2.26 -8.74
N ARG A 66 7.46 1.02 -8.85
CA ARG A 66 7.89 0.12 -9.94
C ARG A 66 7.37 0.58 -11.31
N GLY A 67 6.14 1.09 -11.37
CA GLY A 67 5.58 1.69 -12.59
C GLY A 67 6.33 2.96 -13.02
N TRP A 68 6.67 3.82 -12.06
CA TRP A 68 7.46 5.03 -12.28
C TRP A 68 8.88 4.75 -12.78
N ILE A 69 9.54 3.70 -12.29
CA ILE A 69 10.86 3.30 -12.79
C ILE A 69 10.79 2.87 -14.25
N THR A 70 9.78 2.07 -14.63
CA THR A 70 9.59 1.67 -16.03
C THR A 70 9.32 2.88 -16.91
N PHE A 71 8.45 3.79 -16.47
CA PHE A 71 8.12 5.01 -17.23
C PHE A 71 9.34 5.94 -17.39
N LEU A 72 10.05 6.23 -16.30
CA LEU A 72 11.27 7.03 -16.34
C LEU A 72 12.38 6.36 -17.16
N GLY A 73 12.52 5.05 -17.06
CA GLY A 73 13.45 4.28 -17.88
C GLY A 73 13.14 4.41 -19.37
N TRP A 74 11.87 4.31 -19.75
CA TRP A 74 11.44 4.44 -21.15
C TRP A 74 11.73 5.83 -21.74
N ILE A 75 11.71 6.88 -20.91
CA ILE A 75 12.09 8.24 -21.31
C ILE A 75 13.62 8.44 -21.30
N ALA A 76 14.31 7.93 -20.28
CA ALA A 76 15.74 8.13 -20.11
C ALA A 76 16.57 7.39 -21.18
N VAL A 77 16.12 6.21 -21.64
CA VAL A 77 16.80 5.40 -22.66
C VAL A 77 17.01 6.16 -23.99
N PRO A 78 15.97 6.73 -24.64
CA PRO A 78 16.16 7.46 -25.89
C PRO A 78 17.01 8.73 -25.70
N ILE A 79 16.88 9.43 -24.56
CA ILE A 79 17.70 10.61 -24.26
C ILE A 79 19.18 10.21 -24.15
N ALA A 80 19.49 9.16 -23.39
CA ALA A 80 20.85 8.65 -23.26
C ALA A 80 21.41 8.16 -24.59
N GLY A 81 20.59 7.47 -25.39
CA GLY A 81 20.98 7.01 -26.74
C GLY A 81 21.36 8.18 -27.66
N LEU A 82 20.56 9.23 -27.69
CA LEU A 82 20.85 10.44 -28.47
C LEU A 82 22.11 11.15 -27.95
N ALA A 83 22.26 11.30 -26.63
CA ALA A 83 23.44 11.93 -26.04
C ALA A 83 24.74 11.18 -26.39
N VAL A 84 24.72 9.85 -26.35
CA VAL A 84 25.87 9.02 -26.75
C VAL A 84 26.16 9.16 -28.23
N LEU A 85 25.13 9.19 -29.09
CA LEU A 85 25.29 9.34 -30.53
C LEU A 85 25.95 10.68 -30.88
N VAL A 86 25.48 11.76 -30.25
CA VAL A 86 26.04 13.11 -30.43
C VAL A 86 27.49 13.16 -29.93
N ALA A 87 27.77 12.59 -28.76
CA ALA A 87 29.13 12.55 -28.22
C ALA A 87 30.10 11.77 -29.14
N LEU A 88 29.65 10.66 -29.74
CA LEU A 88 30.44 9.89 -30.71
C LEU A 88 30.70 10.68 -31.99
N LEU A 89 29.69 11.37 -32.51
CA LEU A 89 29.83 12.21 -33.71
C LEU A 89 30.76 13.39 -33.46
N GLU A 90 30.64 14.06 -32.32
CA GLU A 90 31.57 15.12 -31.93
C GLU A 90 32.99 14.61 -31.78
N TRP A 91 33.19 13.44 -31.17
CA TRP A 91 34.52 12.86 -31.01
C TRP A 91 35.15 12.51 -32.36
N LEU A 92 34.37 11.96 -33.29
CA LEU A 92 34.83 11.68 -34.66
C LEU A 92 35.11 12.95 -35.45
N ALA A 93 34.29 13.99 -35.30
CA ALA A 93 34.47 15.27 -36.01
C ALA A 93 35.64 16.10 -35.48
N ARG A 94 36.01 15.94 -34.21
CA ARG A 94 37.17 16.60 -33.60
C ARG A 94 38.49 15.85 -33.84
N LYS A 95 38.44 14.66 -34.44
CA LYS A 95 39.59 13.82 -34.76
C LYS A 95 39.98 14.00 -36.23
#